data_AF-P63204-F1
#
_entry.id   AF-P63204-F1
#
_cell.length_a   1.000
_cell.length_b   1.000
_cell.length_c   1.000
_cell.angle_alpha   90.00
_cell.angle_beta   90.00
_cell.angle_gamma   90.00
#
_symmetry.space_group_name_H-M   'P 1'
#
loop_
_entity.id
_entity.type
_entity.pdbx_description
1 polymer ?
#
loop_
_entity_poly.entity_id
_entity_poly.type
_entity_poly.pdbx_seq_one_letter_code
_entity_poly.pdbx_strand_id
1 'polypeptide(L)'
;MIFLMTKDSFLLQGFWQLKDNHEMIKINSLSEIKKVGNKPFKVIIDTYHNHILDEEAIKFLEKLDAERIIVLAPYHISKLKAKAPIYFVSRKESIKNLLEITYGKHLPHKNSQLCFSHNQFKIMQLILKNKNESNITSTLNISQQTLKIQKFNIMYKLKLRRMSDIVTLGITSYF
;
A
#
# COMPACT_ATOMS: atom_id res chain seq x y z
N MET A 1 -13.37 14.65 -6.15
CA MET A 1 -12.32 15.12 -5.20
C MET A 1 -11.26 14.03 -5.03
N ILE A 2 -9.99 14.39 -4.85
CA ILE A 2 -8.89 13.43 -4.66
C ILE A 2 -8.21 13.72 -3.32
N PHE A 3 -8.15 12.73 -2.44
CA PHE A 3 -7.26 12.77 -1.28
C PHE A 3 -5.91 12.16 -1.66
N LEU A 4 -4.83 12.88 -1.40
CA LEU A 4 -3.47 12.42 -1.64
C LEU A 4 -2.71 12.33 -0.33
N MET A 5 -2.26 11.12 0.00
CA MET A 5 -1.43 10.85 1.16
C MET A 5 0.00 10.57 0.69
N THR A 6 0.89 11.55 0.82
CA THR A 6 2.31 11.41 0.48
C THR A 6 3.18 12.34 1.34
N LYS A 7 4.39 11.87 1.67
CA LYS A 7 5.48 12.69 2.22
C LYS A 7 6.39 13.27 1.13
N ASP A 8 6.26 12.81 -0.11
CA ASP A 8 7.08 13.27 -1.24
C ASP A 8 6.52 14.57 -1.80
N SER A 9 7.27 15.66 -1.63
CA SER A 9 6.92 16.99 -2.13
C SER A 9 6.91 17.08 -3.65
N PHE A 10 7.79 16.37 -4.36
CA PHE A 10 7.83 16.35 -5.82
C PHE A 10 6.61 15.64 -6.39
N LEU A 11 6.24 14.49 -5.81
CA LEU A 11 5.04 13.77 -6.20
C LEU A 11 3.80 14.64 -6.00
N LEU A 12 3.70 15.27 -4.84
CA LEU A 12 2.61 16.17 -4.48
C LEU A 12 2.50 17.37 -5.43
N GLN A 13 3.62 18.03 -5.73
CA GLN A 13 3.66 19.15 -6.68
C GLN A 13 3.27 18.71 -8.09
N GLY A 14 3.78 17.58 -8.57
CA GLY A 14 3.45 17.07 -9.90
C GLY A 14 1.97 16.73 -10.04
N PHE A 15 1.36 16.13 -9.01
CA PHE A 15 -0.09 15.95 -8.96
C PHE A 15 -0.83 17.29 -8.96
N TRP A 16 -0.41 18.27 -8.16
CA TRP A 16 -1.07 19.59 -8.12
C TRP A 16 -1.03 20.34 -9.44
N GLN A 17 0.06 20.21 -10.20
CA GLN A 17 0.22 20.86 -11.50
C GLN A 17 -0.64 20.21 -12.59
N LEU A 18 -0.88 18.90 -12.50
CA LEU A 18 -1.50 18.12 -13.58
C LEU A 18 -2.96 17.71 -13.31
N LYS A 19 -3.52 18.01 -12.13
CA LYS A 19 -4.82 17.49 -11.64
C LYS A 19 -6.10 17.94 -12.37
N ASP A 20 -6.03 18.52 -13.57
CA ASP A 20 -7.16 19.16 -14.26
C ASP A 20 -8.01 20.02 -13.28
N ASN A 21 -9.35 19.98 -13.43
CA ASN A 21 -10.31 20.65 -12.55
C ASN A 21 -10.62 19.89 -11.26
N HIS A 22 -9.93 18.79 -10.97
CA HIS A 22 -10.20 18.04 -9.75
C HIS A 22 -9.66 18.79 -8.53
N GLU A 23 -10.49 18.89 -7.51
CA GLU A 23 -10.05 19.30 -6.17
C GLU A 23 -9.14 18.21 -5.59
N MET A 24 -7.97 18.62 -5.08
CA MET A 24 -6.98 17.74 -4.49
C MET A 24 -6.62 18.23 -3.09
N ILE A 25 -6.74 17.33 -2.13
CA ILE A 25 -6.52 17.58 -0.71
C ILE A 25 -5.38 16.67 -0.25
N LYS A 26 -4.28 17.27 0.21
CA LYS A 26 -3.22 16.51 0.88
C LYS A 26 -3.71 16.12 2.28
N ILE A 27 -3.55 14.84 2.64
CA ILE A 27 -3.81 14.32 3.99
C ILE A 27 -2.54 13.66 4.54
N ASN A 28 -2.34 13.70 5.86
CA ASN A 28 -1.21 13.02 6.52
C ASN A 28 -1.62 11.71 7.18
N SER A 29 -2.93 11.48 7.37
CA SER A 29 -3.54 10.25 7.86
C SER A 29 -4.83 9.95 7.09
N LEU A 30 -5.15 8.67 6.90
CA LEU A 30 -6.44 8.24 6.35
C LEU A 30 -7.62 8.70 7.23
N SER A 31 -7.42 8.86 8.54
CA SER A 31 -8.44 9.35 9.46
C SER A 31 -8.87 10.81 9.20
N GLU A 32 -8.09 11.59 8.44
CA GLU A 32 -8.46 12.95 8.02
C GLU A 32 -9.55 12.97 6.95
N ILE A 33 -9.84 11.82 6.31
CA ILE A 33 -10.95 11.68 5.38
C ILE A 33 -12.26 11.78 6.16
N LYS A 34 -12.76 13.01 6.30
CA LYS A 34 -14.09 13.30 6.82
C LYS A 34 -15.14 12.78 5.84
N LYS A 35 -16.36 12.48 6.32
CA LYS A 35 -17.50 12.14 5.45
C LYS A 35 -17.70 13.25 4.42
N VAL A 36 -17.35 12.99 3.16
CA VAL A 36 -17.40 13.95 2.05
C VAL A 36 -18.80 14.06 1.46
N GLY A 37 -19.82 14.31 2.30
CA GLY A 37 -21.22 14.33 1.83
C GLY A 37 -21.54 13.20 0.83
N ASN A 38 -22.27 13.52 -0.25
CA ASN A 38 -22.58 12.59 -1.34
C ASN A 38 -21.62 12.71 -2.54
N LYS A 39 -20.51 13.45 -2.42
CA LYS A 39 -19.61 13.66 -3.56
C LYS A 39 -18.65 12.47 -3.71
N PRO A 40 -18.54 11.87 -4.91
CA PRO A 40 -17.57 10.81 -5.13
C PRO A 40 -16.14 11.34 -4.93
N PHE A 41 -15.34 10.57 -4.20
CA PHE A 41 -13.96 10.89 -3.93
C PHE A 41 -13.05 9.70 -4.22
N LYS A 42 -11.80 10.03 -4.53
CA LYS A 42 -10.73 9.08 -4.85
C LYS A 42 -9.61 9.27 -3.83
N VAL A 43 -8.84 8.22 -3.57
CA VAL A 43 -7.73 8.25 -2.62
C VAL A 43 -6.47 7.76 -3.29
N ILE A 44 -5.37 8.48 -3.13
CA ILE A 44 -4.03 8.07 -3.56
C ILE A 44 -3.18 7.96 -2.30
N ILE A 45 -2.55 6.81 -2.09
CA ILE A 45 -1.69 6.49 -0.94
C ILE A 45 -0.29 6.18 -1.47
N ASP A 46 0.66 7.05 -1.21
CA ASP A 46 2.08 6.77 -1.46
C ASP A 46 2.65 5.99 -0.27
N THR A 47 3.11 4.76 -0.44
CA THR A 47 3.65 3.98 0.68
C THR A 47 5.15 4.16 0.86
N TYR A 48 5.83 4.87 -0.04
CA TYR A 48 7.27 5.14 0.03
C TYR A 48 7.63 6.02 1.24
N HIS A 49 8.49 5.51 2.14
CA HIS A 49 8.88 6.13 3.43
C HIS A 49 7.73 6.47 4.37
N ASN A 50 6.60 5.83 4.12
CA ASN A 50 5.34 6.21 4.71
C ASN A 50 4.86 5.12 5.68
N HIS A 51 5.19 3.85 5.42
CA HIS A 51 4.85 2.71 6.29
C HIS A 51 3.35 2.68 6.64
N ILE A 52 2.50 3.24 5.77
CA ILE A 52 1.11 3.61 6.06
C ILE A 52 0.19 2.41 6.16
N LEU A 53 0.46 1.32 5.43
CA LEU A 53 -0.47 0.20 5.33
C LEU A 53 -0.41 -0.74 6.53
N ASP A 54 -0.40 -0.21 7.75
CA ASP A 54 -0.56 -1.03 8.94
C ASP A 54 -2.00 -1.59 9.08
N GLU A 55 -2.25 -2.30 10.18
CA GLU A 55 -3.55 -2.93 10.41
C GLU A 55 -4.69 -1.91 10.57
N GLU A 56 -4.41 -0.74 11.14
CA GLU A 56 -5.41 0.31 11.32
C GLU A 56 -5.77 0.92 9.96
N ALA A 57 -4.78 1.24 9.14
CA ALA A 57 -4.99 1.74 7.80
C ALA A 57 -5.72 0.72 6.92
N ILE A 58 -5.35 -0.56 6.98
CA ILE A 58 -6.07 -1.61 6.24
C ILE A 58 -7.53 -1.67 6.68
N LYS A 59 -7.83 -1.72 7.99
CA LYS A 59 -9.20 -1.71 8.51
C LYS A 59 -9.98 -0.47 8.08
N PHE A 60 -9.31 0.67 7.97
CA PHE A 60 -9.90 1.89 7.45
C PHE A 60 -10.25 1.76 5.96
N LEU A 61 -9.31 1.30 5.14
CA LEU A 61 -9.52 1.09 3.70
C LEU A 61 -10.63 0.07 3.40
N GLU A 62 -10.76 -0.97 4.21
CA GLU A 62 -11.82 -1.98 4.06
C GLU A 62 -13.23 -1.36 4.17
N LYS A 63 -13.39 -0.30 4.99
CA LYS A 63 -14.66 0.37 5.24
C LYS A 63 -14.88 1.62 4.38
N LEU A 64 -13.85 2.09 3.69
CA LEU A 64 -13.86 3.35 2.98
C LEU A 64 -14.71 3.27 1.71
N ASP A 65 -15.71 4.15 1.61
CA ASP A 65 -16.64 4.24 0.48
C ASP A 65 -16.12 5.20 -0.59
N ALA A 66 -14.90 4.98 -1.05
CA ALA A 66 -14.28 5.75 -2.11
C ALA A 66 -14.67 5.17 -3.49
N GLU A 67 -14.64 6.00 -4.53
CA GLU A 67 -14.81 5.54 -5.90
C GLU A 67 -13.62 4.66 -6.33
N ARG A 68 -12.41 5.05 -5.94
CA ARG A 68 -11.15 4.33 -6.22
C ARG A 68 -10.12 4.61 -5.14
N ILE A 69 -9.32 3.60 -4.82
CA ILE A 69 -8.14 3.72 -3.95
C ILE A 69 -6.92 3.29 -4.78
N ILE A 70 -5.99 4.20 -4.97
CA ILE A 70 -4.72 3.98 -5.66
C ILE A 70 -3.63 3.89 -4.60
N VAL A 71 -2.91 2.78 -4.57
CA VAL A 71 -1.78 2.55 -3.67
C VAL A 71 -0.51 2.51 -4.50
N LEU A 72 0.40 3.47 -4.29
CA LEU A 72 1.68 3.51 -4.98
C LEU A 72 2.66 2.58 -4.27
N ALA A 73 2.82 1.37 -4.78
CA ALA A 73 3.70 0.36 -4.23
C ALA A 73 4.24 -0.58 -5.34
N PRO A 74 5.45 -1.15 -5.18
CA PRO A 74 6.02 -2.10 -6.14
C PRO A 74 5.44 -3.53 -6.00
N TYR A 75 4.45 -3.72 -5.14
CA TYR A 75 3.80 -5.00 -4.86
C TYR A 75 2.29 -4.79 -4.73
N HIS A 76 1.53 -5.89 -4.73
CA HIS A 76 0.11 -5.86 -4.38
C HIS A 76 -0.19 -6.78 -3.20
N ILE A 77 -1.18 -6.39 -2.39
CA ILE A 77 -1.74 -7.22 -1.33
C ILE A 77 -2.96 -7.93 -1.91
N SER A 78 -2.90 -9.25 -1.99
CA SER A 78 -3.99 -10.08 -2.46
C SER A 78 -5.15 -10.12 -1.45
N LYS A 79 -6.38 -10.22 -1.98
CA LYS A 79 -7.61 -10.47 -1.21
C LYS A 79 -7.92 -9.43 -0.13
N LEU A 80 -7.50 -8.17 -0.31
CA LEU A 80 -7.92 -7.07 0.55
C LEU A 80 -9.42 -6.81 0.33
N LYS A 81 -10.26 -7.00 1.35
CA LYS A 81 -11.71 -6.87 1.25
C LYS A 81 -12.14 -5.43 1.45
N ALA A 82 -12.14 -4.63 0.40
CA ALA A 82 -12.62 -3.24 0.46
C ALA A 82 -13.93 -3.03 -0.30
N LYS A 83 -14.74 -2.08 0.17
CA LYS A 83 -15.92 -1.59 -0.56
C LYS A 83 -15.52 -0.92 -1.87
N ALA A 84 -14.46 -0.13 -1.82
CA ALA A 84 -13.89 0.54 -2.98
C ALA A 84 -12.90 -0.37 -3.73
N PRO A 85 -12.80 -0.27 -5.06
CA PRO A 85 -11.74 -0.95 -5.80
C PRO A 85 -10.36 -0.38 -5.44
N ILE A 86 -9.43 -1.28 -5.11
CA ILE A 86 -8.04 -0.95 -4.74
C ILE A 86 -7.09 -1.36 -5.86
N TYR A 87 -6.30 -0.40 -6.32
CA TYR A 87 -5.32 -0.56 -7.39
C TYR A 87 -3.92 -0.32 -6.83
N PHE A 88 -3.06 -1.32 -6.92
CA PHE A 88 -1.64 -1.17 -6.62
C PHE A 88 -0.91 -0.79 -7.90
N VAL A 89 -0.24 0.37 -7.90
CA VAL A 89 0.41 0.94 -9.08
C VAL A 89 1.88 1.21 -8.76
N SER A 90 2.76 0.92 -9.72
CA SER A 90 4.18 1.20 -9.54
C SER A 90 4.43 2.70 -9.46
N ARG A 91 5.25 3.12 -8.50
CA ARG A 91 5.75 4.50 -8.39
C ARG A 91 6.61 4.94 -9.59
N LYS A 92 7.04 3.99 -10.43
CA LYS A 92 7.75 4.26 -11.69
C LYS A 92 6.83 4.76 -12.81
N GLU A 93 5.51 4.63 -12.65
CA GLU A 93 4.56 5.20 -13.59
C GLU A 93 4.67 6.72 -13.64
N SER A 94 4.47 7.29 -14.83
CA SER A 94 4.46 8.74 -14.97
C SER A 94 3.27 9.36 -14.20
N ILE A 95 3.44 10.58 -13.70
CA ILE A 95 2.38 11.28 -12.96
C ILE A 95 1.11 11.45 -13.83
N LYS A 96 1.28 11.67 -15.13
CA LYS A 96 0.18 11.70 -16.11
C LYS A 96 -0.58 10.37 -16.12
N ASN A 97 0.11 9.23 -16.20
CA ASN A 97 -0.53 7.92 -16.16
C ASN A 97 -1.22 7.67 -14.80
N LEU A 98 -0.58 8.05 -13.70
CA LEU A 98 -1.17 7.91 -12.36
C LEU A 98 -2.48 8.71 -12.23
N LEU A 99 -2.54 9.91 -12.79
CA LEU A 99 -3.75 10.72 -12.85
C LEU A 99 -4.84 10.08 -13.71
N GLU A 100 -4.50 9.59 -14.90
CA GLU A 100 -5.47 8.91 -15.77
C GLU A 100 -6.04 7.62 -15.14
N ILE A 101 -5.22 6.86 -14.42
CA ILE A 101 -5.66 5.72 -13.60
C ILE A 101 -6.57 6.18 -12.46
N THR A 102 -6.19 7.27 -11.78
CA THR A 102 -7.00 7.88 -10.72
C THR A 102 -8.37 8.28 -11.25
N TYR A 103 -8.43 8.92 -12.41
CA TYR A 103 -9.67 9.33 -13.08
C TYR A 103 -10.47 8.18 -13.67
N GLY A 104 -9.89 6.98 -13.71
CA GLY A 104 -10.54 5.78 -14.26
C GLY A 104 -10.56 5.71 -15.79
N LYS A 105 -9.74 6.52 -16.46
CA LYS A 105 -9.58 6.51 -17.92
C LYS A 105 -8.66 5.38 -18.40
N HIS A 106 -7.71 4.95 -17.55
CA HIS A 106 -6.86 3.78 -17.79
C HIS A 106 -7.06 2.71 -16.72
N LEU A 107 -7.10 1.44 -17.13
CA LEU A 107 -6.92 0.30 -16.22
C LEU A 107 -5.40 0.06 -16.05
N PRO A 108 -4.89 -0.17 -14.82
CA PRO A 108 -3.48 -0.44 -14.61
C PRO A 108 -3.08 -1.73 -15.33
N HIS A 109 -2.45 -1.60 -16.49
CA HIS A 109 -2.08 -2.71 -17.35
C HIS A 109 -0.70 -3.25 -16.95
N LYS A 110 -0.62 -3.84 -15.75
CA LYS A 110 0.39 -4.81 -15.26
C LYS A 110 0.31 -4.82 -13.73
N ASN A 111 -0.30 -5.85 -13.16
CA ASN A 111 -0.08 -6.13 -11.75
C ASN A 111 1.41 -6.34 -11.51
N SER A 112 1.93 -5.83 -10.40
CA SER A 112 3.29 -6.15 -9.96
C SER A 112 3.48 -7.67 -9.92
N GLN A 113 4.65 -8.16 -10.36
CA GLN A 113 4.98 -9.58 -10.20
C GLN A 113 5.01 -10.00 -8.73
N LEU A 114 5.28 -9.05 -7.82
CA LEU A 114 5.26 -9.28 -6.38
C LEU A 114 3.84 -9.18 -5.83
N CYS A 115 3.32 -10.32 -5.38
CA CYS A 115 2.05 -10.48 -4.69
C CYS A 115 2.30 -10.95 -3.26
N PHE A 116 1.71 -10.32 -2.25
CA PHE A 116 1.73 -10.82 -0.88
C PHE A 116 0.30 -11.08 -0.38
N SER A 117 0.13 -12.09 0.46
CA SER A 117 -1.08 -12.14 1.29
C SER A 117 -0.98 -11.09 2.40
N HIS A 118 -2.12 -10.70 2.97
CA HIS A 118 -2.13 -9.81 4.12
C HIS A 118 -1.25 -10.36 5.27
N ASN A 119 -1.29 -11.68 5.54
CA ASN A 119 -0.42 -12.28 6.56
C ASN A 119 1.08 -12.18 6.22
N GLN A 120 1.45 -12.37 4.95
CA GLN A 120 2.85 -12.21 4.52
C GLN A 120 3.33 -10.77 4.70
N PHE A 121 2.48 -9.81 4.34
CA PHE A 121 2.74 -8.40 4.55
C PHE A 121 2.96 -8.08 6.04
N LYS A 122 2.08 -8.56 6.94
CA LYS A 122 2.23 -8.40 8.40
C LYS A 122 3.54 -8.99 8.92
N ILE A 123 3.90 -10.20 8.48
CA ILE A 123 5.15 -10.86 8.89
C ILE A 123 6.36 -10.00 8.50
N MET A 124 6.38 -9.46 7.28
CA MET A 124 7.45 -8.59 6.81
C MET A 124 7.57 -7.31 7.64
N GLN A 125 6.46 -6.64 7.94
CA GLN A 125 6.47 -5.46 8.81
C GLN A 125 7.01 -5.76 10.21
N LEU A 126 6.59 -6.88 10.82
CA LEU A 126 7.06 -7.24 12.16
C LEU A 126 8.55 -7.60 12.19
N ILE A 127 9.06 -8.25 11.12
CA ILE A 127 10.48 -8.57 10.97
C ILE A 127 11.30 -7.28 10.81
N LEU A 128 10.84 -6.33 9.99
CA LEU A 128 11.51 -5.03 9.81
C LEU A 128 11.51 -4.18 11.09
N LYS A 129 10.50 -4.36 11.95
CA LYS A 129 10.45 -3.80 13.32
C LYS A 129 11.30 -4.59 14.35
N ASN A 130 12.17 -5.49 13.90
CA ASN A 130 13.05 -6.33 14.73
C ASN A 130 12.32 -7.15 15.82
N LYS A 131 11.08 -7.60 15.55
CA LYS A 131 10.37 -8.52 16.46
C LYS A 131 10.95 -9.93 16.33
N ASN A 132 11.20 -10.57 17.48
CA ASN A 132 11.62 -11.97 17.52
C ASN A 132 10.48 -12.93 17.07
N GLU A 133 10.81 -14.18 16.79
CA GLU A 133 9.83 -15.15 16.24
C GLU A 133 8.67 -15.41 17.20
N SER A 134 8.91 -15.50 18.51
CA SER A 134 7.85 -15.71 19.50
C SER A 134 6.84 -14.58 19.51
N ASN A 135 7.30 -13.34 19.42
CA ASN A 135 6.43 -12.16 19.35
C ASN A 135 5.62 -12.13 18.05
N ILE A 136 6.22 -12.55 16.92
CA ILE A 136 5.50 -12.63 15.65
C ILE A 136 4.39 -13.69 15.73
N THR A 137 4.69 -14.88 16.26
CA THR A 137 3.71 -15.96 16.40
C THR A 137 2.55 -15.59 17.31
N SER A 138 2.82 -14.92 18.44
CA SER A 138 1.77 -14.49 19.36
C SER A 138 0.93 -13.35 18.78
N THR A 139 1.58 -12.34 18.17
CA THR A 139 0.88 -11.19 17.55
C THR A 139 -0.06 -11.63 16.43
N LEU A 140 0.36 -12.59 15.62
CA LEU A 140 -0.43 -13.09 14.49
C LEU A 140 -1.32 -14.29 14.82
N ASN A 141 -1.24 -14.81 16.04
CA ASN A 141 -1.90 -16.03 16.48
C ASN A 141 -1.67 -17.22 15.52
N ILE A 142 -0.41 -17.51 15.21
CA ILE A 142 0.01 -18.61 14.33
C ILE A 142 1.06 -19.50 15.00
N SER A 143 1.16 -20.76 14.56
CA SER A 143 2.22 -21.66 15.02
C SER A 143 3.59 -21.25 14.46
N GLN A 144 4.66 -21.69 15.13
CA GLN A 144 6.03 -21.53 14.63
C GLN A 144 6.23 -22.20 13.26
N GLN A 145 5.58 -23.35 13.03
CA GLN A 145 5.63 -24.03 11.74
C GLN A 145 5.00 -23.18 10.62
N THR A 146 3.85 -22.56 10.89
CA THR A 146 3.22 -21.63 9.95
C THR A 146 4.11 -20.44 9.66
N LEU A 147 4.75 -19.85 10.69
CA LEU A 147 5.70 -18.75 10.49
C LEU A 147 6.88 -19.18 9.60
N LYS A 148 7.47 -20.37 9.82
CA LYS A 148 8.57 -20.89 8.98
C LYS A 148 8.15 -21.03 7.51
N ILE A 149 6.98 -21.59 7.24
CA ILE A 149 6.44 -21.73 5.88
C ILE A 149 6.21 -20.35 5.24
N GLN A 150 5.64 -19.40 5.98
CA GLN A 150 5.41 -18.05 5.45
C GLN A 150 6.73 -17.32 5.17
N LYS A 151 7.73 -17.41 6.06
CA LYS A 151 9.07 -16.88 5.83
C LYS A 151 9.69 -17.46 4.57
N PHE A 152 9.64 -18.78 4.39
CA PHE A 152 10.13 -19.45 3.17
C PHE A 152 9.43 -18.91 1.91
N ASN A 153 8.10 -18.80 1.93
CA ASN A 153 7.34 -18.27 0.79
C ASN A 153 7.67 -16.81 0.47
N ILE A 154 7.87 -15.97 1.49
CA ILE A 154 8.30 -14.58 1.33
C ILE A 154 9.70 -14.53 0.73
N MET A 155 10.64 -15.31 1.28
CA MET A 155 12.01 -15.41 0.79
C MET A 155 12.04 -15.85 -0.68
N TYR A 156 11.26 -16.86 -1.06
CA TYR A 156 11.16 -17.31 -2.45
C TYR A 156 10.65 -16.20 -3.39
N LYS A 157 9.56 -15.51 -3.02
CA LYS A 157 9.00 -14.40 -3.81
C LYS A 157 9.99 -13.24 -3.99
N LEU A 158 10.79 -12.97 -2.96
CA LEU A 158 11.77 -11.90 -2.93
C LEU A 158 13.17 -12.34 -3.37
N LYS A 159 13.36 -13.62 -3.73
CA LYS A 159 14.65 -14.24 -4.06
C LYS A 159 15.73 -14.02 -2.99
N LEU A 160 15.34 -14.11 -1.72
CA LEU A 160 16.23 -13.95 -0.57
C LEU A 160 16.87 -15.27 -0.16
N ARG A 161 18.15 -15.25 0.18
CA ARG A 161 18.85 -16.40 0.77
C ARG A 161 18.54 -16.55 2.25
N ARG A 162 18.43 -15.45 2.98
CA ARG A 162 18.01 -15.41 4.38
C ARG A 162 16.93 -14.34 4.57
N MET A 163 16.03 -14.56 5.51
CA MET A 163 14.97 -13.59 5.79
C MET A 163 15.55 -12.23 6.25
N SER A 164 16.69 -12.22 6.94
CA SER A 164 17.39 -11.00 7.36
C SER A 164 17.83 -10.13 6.18
N ASP A 165 18.06 -10.72 5.00
CA ASP A 165 18.47 -9.99 3.80
C ASP A 165 17.33 -9.11 3.24
N ILE A 166 16.10 -9.21 3.78
CA ILE A 166 15.00 -8.33 3.39
C ILE A 166 15.39 -6.86 3.55
N VAL A 167 16.16 -6.50 4.58
CA VAL A 167 16.58 -5.10 4.87
C VAL A 167 17.43 -4.48 3.75
N THR A 168 18.06 -5.30 2.92
CA THR A 168 18.92 -4.83 1.82
C THR A 168 18.13 -4.56 0.53
N LEU A 169 16.85 -4.92 0.49
CA LEU A 169 16.03 -4.68 -0.70
C LEU A 169 15.57 -3.22 -0.76
N GLY A 170 15.60 -2.60 -1.94
CA GLY A 170 15.07 -1.25 -2.15
C GLY A 170 13.56 -1.11 -1.93
N ILE A 171 12.82 -2.21 -1.75
CA ILE A 171 11.39 -2.19 -1.44
C ILE A 171 11.09 -2.07 0.06
N THR A 172 12.10 -2.13 0.94
CA THR A 172 11.94 -2.05 2.40
C THR A 172 11.32 -0.74 2.86
N SER A 173 11.62 0.36 2.15
CA SER A 173 11.04 1.68 2.40
C SER A 173 9.52 1.74 2.23
N TYR A 174 8.88 0.69 1.72
CA TYR A 174 7.42 0.62 1.53
C TYR A 174 6.69 -0.17 2.64
N PHE A 175 7.41 -0.89 3.51
CA PHE A 175 6.84 -1.82 4.50
C PHE A 175 6.84 -1.28 5.93
#